data_AF-A0A496YY46-F1
#
_entry.id   AF-A0A496YY46-F1
#
_cell.length_a   1.000
_cell.length_b   1.000
_cell.length_c   1.000
_cell.angle_alpha   90.00
_cell.angle_beta   90.00
_cell.angle_gamma   90.00
#
_symmetry.space_group_name_H-M   'P 1'
#
loop_
_entity.id
_entity.type
_entity.pdbx_description
1 polymer ?
#
loop_
_entity_poly.entity_id
_entity_poly.type
_entity_poly.pdbx_seq_one_letter_code
_entity_poly.pdbx_strand_id
1 'polypeptide(L)'
;MSEVSKLFELVRGCVDEEVRSLDRFLPWYNYVATVLSNALMFHRSTLAGSVARATPEVVRNLVIPQLAQQITFVKPYTRLSNKCLDSLKDLIAFCNAVAAKYMTSPFYRVYPRVGVGIVRLAAFLSRSLAEDGVVVDYRTLVSVLNELEVYVNAAIALLGGSRGV
;
A
#
# COMPACT_ATOMS: atom_id res chain seq x y z
N MET A 1 16.59 21.77 0.32
CA MET A 1 16.07 20.42 0.03
C MET A 1 17.01 19.40 0.63
N SER A 2 16.52 18.50 1.49
CA SER A 2 17.31 17.37 1.99
C SER A 2 17.56 16.36 0.87
N GLU A 3 18.67 15.61 0.93
CA GLU A 3 18.95 14.52 -0.03
C GLU A 3 17.84 13.45 -0.04
N VAL A 4 17.15 13.30 1.09
CA VAL A 4 15.98 12.44 1.26
C VAL A 4 14.84 12.89 0.36
N SER A 5 14.48 14.17 0.38
CA SER A 5 13.41 14.68 -0.49
C SER A 5 13.73 14.50 -1.97
N LYS A 6 15.00 14.60 -2.37
CA LYS A 6 15.39 14.29 -3.76
C LYS A 6 15.18 12.81 -4.13
N LEU A 7 15.47 11.89 -3.21
CA LEU A 7 15.23 10.45 -3.40
C LEU A 7 13.73 10.16 -3.58
N PHE A 8 12.88 10.74 -2.72
CA PHE A 8 11.44 10.60 -2.83
C PHE A 8 10.87 11.27 -4.08
N GLU A 9 11.40 12.43 -4.50
CA GLU A 9 11.04 13.08 -5.76
C GLU A 9 11.41 12.23 -6.99
N LEU A 10 12.57 11.56 -6.99
CA LEU A 10 12.96 10.67 -8.08
C LEU A 10 12.02 9.45 -8.19
N VAL A 11 11.69 8.82 -7.06
CA VAL A 11 10.77 7.68 -7.05
C VAL A 11 9.35 8.11 -7.43
N ARG A 12 8.88 9.26 -6.92
CA ARG A 12 7.58 9.84 -7.32
C ARG A 12 7.56 10.20 -8.80
N GLY A 13 8.61 10.83 -9.32
CA GLY A 13 8.72 11.16 -10.74
C GLY A 13 8.68 9.91 -11.62
N CYS A 14 9.36 8.84 -11.21
CA CYS A 14 9.29 7.55 -11.88
C CYS A 14 7.86 6.99 -11.91
N VAL A 15 7.17 7.01 -10.77
CA VAL A 15 5.77 6.60 -10.68
C VAL A 15 4.91 7.50 -11.58
N ASP A 16 5.04 8.82 -11.50
CA ASP A 16 4.23 9.78 -12.27
C ASP A 16 4.42 9.69 -13.79
N GLU A 17 5.63 9.35 -14.24
CA GLU A 17 5.98 9.17 -15.66
C GLU A 17 5.47 7.83 -16.22
N GLU A 18 5.56 6.76 -15.42
CA GLU A 18 5.18 5.42 -15.85
C GLU A 18 3.70 5.12 -15.65
N VAL A 19 3.03 5.91 -14.81
CA VAL A 19 1.58 5.91 -14.60
C VAL A 19 0.92 6.44 -15.88
N ARG A 20 0.87 5.56 -16.88
CA ARG A 20 -0.22 5.43 -17.83
C ARG A 20 -1.45 4.80 -17.17
N SER A 21 -1.69 5.08 -15.87
CA SER A 21 -2.81 4.46 -15.18
C SER A 21 -4.10 4.95 -15.82
N LEU A 22 -5.02 4.00 -16.04
CA LEU A 22 -6.40 4.29 -16.37
C LEU A 22 -7.00 5.32 -15.39
N ASP A 23 -6.48 5.45 -14.17
CA ASP A 23 -6.90 6.43 -13.18
C ASP A 23 -6.56 7.90 -13.53
N ARG A 24 -5.49 8.14 -14.31
CA ARG A 24 -5.12 9.47 -14.81
C ARG A 24 -5.90 9.85 -16.08
N PHE A 25 -6.27 8.86 -16.89
CA PHE A 25 -6.97 9.05 -18.17
C PHE A 25 -8.50 8.88 -18.09
N LEU A 26 -8.99 8.10 -17.12
CA LEU A 26 -10.40 7.86 -16.84
C LEU A 26 -10.68 8.30 -15.40
N PRO A 27 -11.20 9.52 -15.20
CA PRO A 27 -11.56 10.04 -13.87
C PRO A 27 -12.54 9.13 -13.10
N TRP A 28 -13.24 8.26 -13.83
CA TRP A 28 -14.26 7.34 -13.38
C TRP A 28 -13.74 5.90 -13.18
N TYR A 29 -12.43 5.62 -13.33
CA TYR A 29 -11.87 4.29 -13.11
C TYR A 29 -12.16 3.76 -11.70
N ASN A 30 -11.92 4.58 -10.67
CA ASN A 30 -12.29 4.23 -9.29
C ASN A 30 -13.79 3.97 -9.14
N TYR A 31 -14.64 4.72 -9.84
CA TYR A 31 -16.09 4.47 -9.84
C TYR A 31 -16.42 3.12 -10.49
N VAL A 32 -15.82 2.79 -11.63
CA VAL A 32 -16.00 1.50 -12.32
C VAL A 32 -15.49 0.34 -11.47
N ALA A 33 -14.30 0.46 -10.88
CA ALA A 33 -13.76 -0.56 -9.97
C ALA A 33 -14.68 -0.78 -8.76
N THR A 34 -15.27 0.29 -8.22
CA THR A 34 -16.26 0.21 -7.13
C THR A 34 -17.55 -0.44 -7.59
N VAL A 35 -18.10 -0.05 -8.75
CA VAL A 35 -19.32 -0.63 -9.33
C VAL A 35 -19.12 -2.11 -9.63
N LEU A 36 -18.00 -2.49 -10.23
CA LEU A 36 -17.66 -3.89 -10.51
C LEU A 36 -17.47 -4.69 -9.22
N SER A 37 -16.78 -4.14 -8.23
CA SER A 37 -16.62 -4.80 -6.92
C SER A 37 -17.98 -5.00 -6.23
N ASN A 38 -18.87 -4.00 -6.29
CA ASN A 38 -20.22 -4.10 -5.77
C ASN A 38 -21.06 -5.14 -6.54
N ALA A 39 -20.96 -5.16 -7.87
CA ALA A 39 -21.64 -6.14 -8.71
C ALA A 39 -21.17 -7.56 -8.42
N LEU A 40 -19.86 -7.78 -8.25
CA LEU A 40 -19.28 -9.05 -7.86
C LEU A 40 -19.71 -9.48 -6.45
N MET A 41 -19.75 -8.54 -5.49
CA MET A 41 -20.27 -8.79 -4.15
C MET A 41 -21.75 -9.16 -4.16
N PHE A 42 -22.57 -8.47 -4.95
CA PHE A 42 -24.00 -8.75 -5.08
C PHE A 42 -24.27 -10.09 -5.77
N HIS A 43 -23.52 -10.40 -6.83
CA HIS A 43 -23.62 -11.69 -7.49
C HIS A 43 -23.29 -12.83 -6.52
N ARG A 44 -22.24 -12.66 -5.73
CA ARG A 44 -21.84 -13.62 -4.70
C ARG A 44 -22.89 -13.77 -3.60
N SER A 45 -23.44 -12.68 -3.05
CA SER A 45 -24.48 -12.78 -2.02
C SER A 45 -25.71 -13.53 -2.54
N THR A 46 -26.04 -13.32 -3.81
CA THR A 46 -27.11 -14.06 -4.51
C THR A 46 -26.79 -15.55 -4.62
N LEU A 47 -25.57 -15.92 -5.07
CA LEU A 47 -25.14 -17.31 -5.14
C LEU A 47 -25.11 -17.97 -3.76
N ALA A 48 -24.52 -17.31 -2.75
CA ALA A 48 -24.46 -17.80 -1.38
C ALA A 48 -25.87 -17.99 -0.80
N GLY A 49 -26.80 -17.06 -1.07
CA GLY A 49 -28.20 -17.19 -0.67
C GLY A 49 -28.90 -18.36 -1.35
N SER A 50 -28.68 -18.58 -2.64
CA SER A 50 -29.21 -19.73 -3.38
C SER A 50 -28.66 -21.05 -2.86
N VAL A 51 -27.34 -21.14 -2.63
CA VAL A 51 -26.71 -22.33 -2.04
C VAL A 51 -27.26 -22.57 -0.64
N ALA A 52 -27.39 -21.54 0.20
CA ALA A 52 -27.91 -21.64 1.56
C ALA A 52 -29.33 -22.21 1.60
N ARG A 53 -30.21 -21.80 0.66
CA ARG A 53 -31.57 -22.33 0.53
C ARG A 53 -31.59 -23.80 0.09
N ALA A 54 -30.65 -24.21 -0.75
CA ALA A 54 -30.53 -25.59 -1.23
C ALA A 54 -29.80 -26.51 -0.23
N THR A 55 -29.01 -25.97 0.70
CA THR A 55 -28.31 -26.78 1.72
C THR A 55 -29.23 -27.10 2.89
N PRO A 56 -29.28 -28.38 3.32
CA PRO A 56 -29.90 -28.76 4.59
C PRO A 56 -29.29 -27.98 5.76
N GLU A 57 -30.12 -27.63 6.74
CA GLU A 57 -29.74 -26.77 7.86
C GLU A 57 -28.54 -27.31 8.65
N VAL A 58 -28.44 -28.63 8.78
CA VAL A 58 -27.38 -29.34 9.52
C VAL A 58 -25.97 -29.13 8.95
N VAL A 59 -25.86 -28.89 7.64
CA VAL A 59 -24.57 -28.71 6.93
C VAL A 59 -24.34 -27.26 6.47
N ARG A 60 -25.34 -26.39 6.61
CA ARG A 60 -25.29 -25.00 6.15
C ARG A 60 -24.12 -24.21 6.77
N ASN A 61 -23.82 -24.45 8.05
CA ASN A 61 -22.72 -23.81 8.77
C ASN A 61 -21.31 -24.22 8.28
N LEU A 62 -21.19 -25.31 7.52
CA LEU A 62 -19.91 -25.74 6.94
C LEU A 62 -19.66 -25.10 5.57
N VAL A 63 -20.73 -24.80 4.82
CA VAL A 63 -20.65 -24.35 3.42
C VAL A 63 -20.68 -22.82 3.29
N ILE A 64 -21.53 -22.14 4.07
CA ILE A 64 -21.69 -20.68 3.97
C ILE A 64 -20.39 -19.92 4.31
N PRO A 65 -19.63 -20.25 5.36
CA PRO A 65 -18.40 -19.52 5.68
C PRO A 65 -17.35 -19.61 4.56
N GLN A 66 -17.23 -20.76 3.90
CA GLN A 66 -16.29 -20.94 2.79
C GLN A 66 -16.68 -20.09 1.58
N LEU A 67 -17.97 -20.04 1.25
CA LEU A 67 -18.50 -19.16 0.21
C LEU A 67 -18.38 -17.68 0.59
N ALA A 68 -18.37 -17.35 1.88
CA ALA A 68 -18.20 -16.00 2.44
C ALA A 68 -16.74 -15.56 2.59
N GLN A 69 -15.75 -16.43 2.38
CA GLN A 69 -14.31 -16.08 2.46
C GLN A 69 -13.62 -15.75 1.13
N GLN A 70 -14.21 -16.07 -0.02
CA GLN A 70 -13.66 -15.70 -1.33
C GLN A 70 -13.49 -14.18 -1.50
N ILE A 71 -12.40 -13.76 -2.13
CA ILE A 71 -12.11 -12.35 -2.39
C ILE A 71 -12.83 -11.92 -3.69
N THR A 72 -13.75 -10.96 -3.61
CA THR A 72 -14.57 -10.51 -4.75
C THR A 72 -14.46 -9.01 -5.03
N PHE A 73 -13.30 -8.42 -4.74
CA PHE A 73 -13.02 -7.03 -5.10
C PHE A 73 -12.02 -6.97 -6.25
N VAL A 74 -12.23 -6.03 -7.17
CA VAL A 74 -11.24 -5.72 -8.20
C VAL A 74 -10.08 -5.03 -7.48
N LYS A 75 -8.94 -5.70 -7.40
CA LYS A 75 -7.75 -5.11 -6.77
C LYS A 75 -7.28 -3.94 -7.65
N PRO A 76 -7.14 -2.73 -7.10
CA PRO A 76 -6.53 -1.66 -7.86
C PRO A 76 -5.08 -2.04 -8.16
N TYR A 77 -4.66 -1.77 -9.40
CA TYR A 77 -3.36 -2.18 -9.90
C TYR A 77 -2.69 -1.04 -10.64
N THR A 78 -1.46 -0.71 -10.22
CA THR A 78 -0.62 0.28 -10.88
C THR A 78 0.54 -0.46 -11.54
N ARG A 79 0.53 -0.51 -12.87
CA ARG A 79 1.66 -1.05 -13.63
C ARG A 79 2.85 -0.12 -13.52
N LEU A 80 4.02 -0.71 -13.27
CA LEU A 80 5.30 -0.03 -13.20
C LEU A 80 6.34 -0.85 -13.94
N SER A 81 7.34 -0.20 -14.51
CA SER A 81 8.49 -0.85 -15.11
C SER A 81 9.39 -1.46 -14.02
N ASN A 82 10.23 -2.41 -14.44
CA ASN A 82 11.21 -3.02 -13.54
C ASN A 82 12.14 -1.99 -12.92
N LYS A 83 12.53 -0.94 -13.66
CA LYS A 83 13.40 0.14 -13.14
C LYS A 83 12.73 0.89 -11.99
N CYS A 84 11.43 1.16 -12.11
CA CYS A 84 10.68 1.84 -11.07
C CYS A 84 10.45 0.96 -9.85
N LEU A 85 10.14 -0.32 -10.09
CA LEU A 85 10.01 -1.32 -9.02
C LEU A 85 11.31 -1.47 -8.24
N ASP A 86 12.46 -1.50 -8.91
CA ASP A 86 13.76 -1.59 -8.25
C ASP A 86 14.05 -0.31 -7.45
N SER A 87 13.75 0.87 -7.99
CA SER A 87 13.86 2.14 -7.24
C SER A 87 12.95 2.17 -6.00
N LEU A 88 11.74 1.60 -6.09
CA LEU A 88 10.82 1.43 -4.97
C LEU A 88 11.36 0.45 -3.92
N LYS A 89 11.96 -0.67 -4.33
CA LYS A 89 12.61 -1.64 -3.43
C LYS A 89 13.77 -1.00 -2.69
N ASP A 90 14.61 -0.24 -3.38
CA ASP A 90 15.74 0.49 -2.79
C ASP A 90 15.25 1.54 -1.78
N LEU A 91 14.19 2.27 -2.11
CA LEU A 91 13.54 3.21 -1.19
C LEU A 91 13.01 2.50 0.07
N ILE A 92 12.35 1.36 -0.09
CA ILE A 92 11.83 0.55 1.03
C ILE A 92 12.98 0.08 1.92
N ALA A 93 14.07 -0.41 1.33
CA ALA A 93 15.26 -0.85 2.05
C ALA A 93 15.89 0.31 2.84
N PHE A 94 16.03 1.48 2.21
CA PHE A 94 16.49 2.70 2.87
C PHE A 94 15.60 3.09 4.05
N CYS A 95 14.28 3.11 3.87
CA CYS A 95 13.32 3.44 4.93
C CYS A 95 13.41 2.46 6.10
N ASN A 96 13.55 1.16 5.82
CA ASN A 96 13.74 0.14 6.85
C ASN A 96 15.05 0.34 7.63
N ALA A 97 16.13 0.72 6.95
CA ALA A 97 17.40 1.05 7.61
C ALA A 97 17.28 2.28 8.52
N VAL A 98 16.60 3.34 8.05
CA VAL A 98 16.31 4.53 8.85
C VAL A 98 15.45 4.18 10.06
N ALA A 99 14.41 3.38 9.88
CA ALA A 99 13.54 2.92 10.97
C ALA A 99 14.33 2.12 12.01
N ALA A 100 15.17 1.17 11.58
CA ALA A 100 16.00 0.39 12.48
C ALA A 100 16.91 1.29 13.32
N LYS A 101 17.61 2.24 12.68
CA LYS A 101 18.45 3.21 13.38
C LYS A 101 17.64 4.09 14.34
N TYR A 102 16.48 4.58 13.91
CA TYR A 102 15.60 5.40 14.72
C TYR A 102 15.08 4.66 15.96
N MET A 103 14.68 3.39 15.81
CA MET A 103 14.19 2.56 16.91
C MET A 103 15.25 2.27 17.98
N THR A 104 16.52 2.25 17.60
CA THR A 104 17.64 2.12 18.55
C THR A 104 18.00 3.44 19.25
N SER A 105 17.45 4.56 18.81
CA SER A 105 17.76 5.88 19.36
C SER A 105 16.94 6.19 20.63
N PRO A 106 17.42 7.08 21.52
CA PRO A 106 16.65 7.52 22.69
C PRO A 106 15.35 8.24 22.32
N PHE A 107 15.28 8.83 21.11
CA PHE A 107 14.09 9.52 20.61
C PHE A 107 12.91 8.59 20.39
N TYR A 108 13.15 7.30 20.15
CA TYR A 108 12.07 6.33 19.96
C TYR A 108 11.15 6.22 21.17
N ARG A 109 11.68 6.39 22.39
CA ARG A 109 10.88 6.38 23.62
C ARG A 109 9.94 7.59 23.72
N VAL A 110 10.32 8.72 23.12
CA VAL A 110 9.57 9.97 23.17
C VAL A 110 8.59 10.06 21.99
N TYR A 111 9.02 9.66 20.80
CA TYR A 111 8.26 9.76 19.56
C TYR A 111 8.20 8.40 18.83
N PRO A 112 7.55 7.38 19.42
CA PRO A 112 7.49 6.03 18.84
C PRO A 112 6.71 5.99 17.53
N ARG A 113 5.74 6.90 17.36
CA ARG A 113 4.88 6.97 16.16
C ARG A 113 5.66 7.14 14.87
N VAL A 114 6.81 7.82 14.90
CA VAL A 114 7.65 8.03 13.71
C VAL A 114 8.23 6.69 13.23
N GLY A 115 8.88 5.94 14.12
CA GLY A 115 9.47 4.63 13.78
C GLY A 115 8.41 3.62 13.35
N VAL A 116 7.28 3.56 14.08
CA VAL A 116 6.16 2.67 13.75
C VAL A 116 5.53 3.05 12.39
N GLY A 117 5.40 4.36 12.11
CA GLY A 117 4.87 4.87 10.85
C GLY A 117 5.72 4.41 9.65
N ILE A 118 7.04 4.57 9.74
CA ILE A 118 7.97 4.12 8.68
C ILE A 118 7.82 2.61 8.45
N VAL A 119 7.89 1.79 9.51
CA VAL A 119 7.80 0.32 9.37
C VAL A 119 6.45 -0.12 8.80
N ARG A 120 5.35 0.50 9.25
CA ARG A 120 4.01 0.14 8.77
C ARG A 120 3.84 0.45 7.29
N LEU A 121 4.25 1.64 6.85
CA LEU A 121 4.12 2.06 5.45
C LEU A 121 5.10 1.31 4.54
N ALA A 122 6.34 1.08 4.98
CA ALA A 122 7.32 0.27 4.25
C ALA A 122 6.85 -1.18 4.10
N ALA A 123 6.29 -1.79 5.16
CA ALA A 123 5.72 -3.13 5.11
C ALA A 123 4.43 -3.21 4.27
N PHE A 124 3.65 -2.12 4.22
CA PHE A 124 2.52 -2.03 3.29
C PHE A 124 3.03 -2.01 1.84
N LEU A 125 3.96 -1.13 1.49
CA LEU A 125 4.54 -1.07 0.14
C LEU A 125 5.18 -2.40 -0.28
N SER A 126 5.99 -3.01 0.60
CA SER A 126 6.65 -4.29 0.33
C SER A 126 5.68 -5.43 0.02
N ARG A 127 4.52 -5.49 0.69
CA ARG A 127 3.49 -6.51 0.46
C ARG A 127 2.65 -6.23 -0.79
N SER A 128 2.66 -4.99 -1.24
CA SER A 128 1.91 -4.56 -2.42
C SER A 128 2.71 -4.71 -3.72
N LEU A 129 4.02 -4.99 -3.66
CA LEU A 129 4.84 -5.24 -4.84
C LEU A 129 4.40 -6.53 -5.56
N ALA A 130 4.29 -6.46 -6.89
CA ALA A 130 4.08 -7.57 -7.79
C ALA A 130 5.19 -7.60 -8.86
N GLU A 131 5.17 -8.60 -9.75
CA GLU A 131 6.20 -8.77 -10.78
C GLU A 131 6.21 -7.62 -11.82
N ASP A 132 5.05 -7.08 -12.19
CA ASP A 132 4.90 -6.01 -13.21
C ASP A 132 4.30 -4.71 -12.67
N GLY A 133 4.34 -4.50 -11.35
CA GLY A 133 3.70 -3.33 -10.74
C GLY A 133 3.41 -3.45 -9.25
N VAL A 134 2.38 -2.72 -8.83
CA VAL A 134 1.97 -2.56 -7.44
C VAL A 134 0.46 -2.76 -7.32
N VAL A 135 0.05 -3.61 -6.38
CA VAL A 135 -1.36 -3.95 -6.09
C VAL A 135 -2.02 -2.89 -5.21
N VAL A 136 -1.89 -1.64 -5.63
CA VAL A 136 -2.52 -0.46 -5.04
C VAL A 136 -2.82 0.53 -6.15
N ASP A 137 -3.84 1.36 -5.99
CA ASP A 137 -4.10 2.47 -6.91
C ASP A 137 -3.02 3.54 -6.81
N TYR A 138 -2.87 4.30 -7.88
CA TYR A 138 -1.87 5.35 -8.00
C TYR A 138 -2.01 6.41 -6.90
N ARG A 139 -3.25 6.82 -6.55
CA ARG A 139 -3.48 7.89 -5.57
C ARG A 139 -3.04 7.45 -4.18
N THR A 140 -3.38 6.21 -3.80
CA THR A 140 -2.92 5.61 -2.56
C THR A 140 -1.41 5.42 -2.55
N LEU A 141 -0.80 4.97 -3.66
CA LEU A 141 0.65 4.83 -3.77
C LEU A 141 1.37 6.18 -3.52
N VAL A 142 0.94 7.25 -4.19
CA VAL A 142 1.50 8.60 -3.99
C VAL A 142 1.25 9.10 -2.57
N SER A 143 0.04 8.89 -2.02
CA SER A 143 -0.27 9.27 -0.63
C SER A 143 0.65 8.57 0.37
N VAL A 144 0.88 7.27 0.20
CA VAL A 144 1.77 6.47 1.06
C VAL A 144 3.22 6.96 0.93
N LEU A 145 3.69 7.28 -0.28
CA LEU A 145 5.03 7.82 -0.49
C LEU A 145 5.21 9.18 0.20
N ASN A 146 4.22 10.07 0.10
CA ASN A 146 4.25 11.38 0.78
C ASN A 146 4.26 11.23 2.31
N GLU A 147 3.43 10.35 2.85
CA GLU A 147 3.37 10.10 4.29
C GLU A 147 4.68 9.47 4.81
N LEU A 148 5.24 8.54 4.03
CA LEU A 148 6.54 7.92 4.30
C LEU A 148 7.67 8.96 4.28
N GLU A 149 7.67 9.89 3.31
CA GLU A 149 8.64 11.00 3.27
C GLU A 149 8.59 11.85 4.54
N VAL A 150 7.39 12.19 5.02
CA VAL A 150 7.20 12.97 6.25
C VAL A 150 7.80 12.25 7.46
N TYR A 151 7.51 10.96 7.63
CA TYR A 151 8.06 10.20 8.76
C TYR A 151 9.58 10.00 8.67
N VAL A 152 10.10 9.74 7.47
CA VAL A 152 11.55 9.56 7.26
C VAL A 152 12.30 10.87 7.48
N ASN A 153 11.79 12.00 6.99
CA ASN A 153 12.36 13.32 7.25
C ASN A 153 12.32 13.66 8.75
N ALA A 154 11.24 13.36 9.45
CA ALA A 154 11.15 13.54 10.91
C ALA A 154 12.18 12.69 11.65
N ALA A 155 12.31 11.40 11.29
CA ALA A 155 13.31 10.50 11.88
C ALA A 155 14.74 11.02 11.64
N ILE A 156 15.05 11.46 10.42
CA ILE A 156 16.37 11.96 10.06
C ILE A 156 16.65 13.30 10.72
N ALA A 157 15.68 14.20 10.87
CA ALA A 157 15.86 15.44 11.62
C ALA A 157 16.19 15.18 13.09
N LEU A 158 15.49 14.24 13.72
CA LEU A 158 15.74 13.84 15.11
C LEU A 158 17.09 13.14 15.28
N LEU A 159 17.48 12.30 14.31
CA LEU A 159 18.79 11.63 14.31
C LEU A 159 19.95 12.58 13.93
N GLY A 160 19.71 13.52 13.02
CA GLY A 160 20.69 14.46 12.46
C GLY A 160 20.94 15.68 13.35
N GLY A 161 20.00 16.02 14.23
CA GLY A 161 20.19 16.97 15.33
C GLY A 161 21.26 16.53 16.35
N SER A 162 21.72 15.27 16.29
CA SER A 162 22.82 14.77 17.13
C SER A 162 24.22 15.03 16.56
N ARG A 163 24.38 15.73 15.42
CA ARG A 163 25.69 16.26 14.98
C ARG A 163 25.97 17.63 15.57
N GLY A 164 25.95 17.64 16.90
CA GLY A 164 26.37 18.76 17.74
C GLY A 164 26.86 18.26 19.09
N VAL A 165 27.63 17.17 19.13
CA VAL A 165 28.83 16.88 19.97
C VAL A 165 29.53 15.68 19.34
#